data_AF-A0A0F9S090-F1
#
_entry.id   AF-A0A0F9S090-F1
#
_cell.length_a   1.000
_cell.length_b   1.000
_cell.length_c   1.000
_cell.angle_alpha   90.00
_cell.angle_beta   90.00
_cell.angle_gamma   90.00
#
_symmetry.space_group_name_H-M   'P 1'
#
loop_
_entity.id
_entity.type
_entity.pdbx_description
1 polymer ?
#
loop_
_entity_poly.entity_id
_entity_poly.type
_entity_poly.pdbx_seq_one_letter_code
_entity_poly.pdbx_strand_id
1 'polypeptide(L)'
;MMGFFEALTKHKGGHREPLNETTAVLAYEVGRMLEHSMYLKWYPEESSARLGFYKSELMDAIAQLVLICESLDVDFEEMRDLGIEKALERFTGKEEKR
;
A
#
# COMPACT_ATOMS: atom_id res chain seq x y z
N MET A 1 -5.13 -11.34 -13.33
CA MET A 1 -3.84 -10.62 -13.32
C MET A 1 -2.77 -11.53 -12.69
N MET A 2 -2.30 -12.57 -13.40
CA MET A 2 -1.41 -13.61 -12.84
C MET A 2 0.07 -13.17 -12.69
N GLY A 3 0.52 -12.15 -13.42
CA GLY A 3 1.96 -11.85 -13.55
C GLY A 3 2.62 -11.15 -12.35
N PHE A 4 1.90 -10.32 -11.60
CA PHE A 4 2.47 -9.60 -10.44
C PHE A 4 2.54 -10.50 -9.19
N PHE A 5 1.51 -11.33 -9.01
CA PHE A 5 1.39 -12.31 -7.94
C PHE A 5 2.46 -13.40 -8.03
N GLU A 6 2.64 -14.00 -9.22
CA GLU A 6 3.71 -14.98 -9.44
C GLU A 6 5.08 -14.35 -9.19
N ALA A 7 5.32 -13.10 -9.59
CA ALA A 7 6.62 -12.45 -9.36
C ALA A 7 6.99 -12.30 -7.87
N LEU A 8 6.01 -11.95 -7.02
CA LEU A 8 6.20 -11.77 -5.57
C LEU A 8 6.35 -13.10 -4.80
N THR A 9 5.67 -14.15 -5.25
CA THR A 9 5.58 -15.43 -4.52
C THR A 9 6.48 -16.53 -5.11
N LYS A 10 6.97 -16.37 -6.35
CA LYS A 10 7.85 -17.33 -7.05
C LYS A 10 9.11 -17.70 -6.27
N HIS A 11 9.63 -16.80 -5.45
CA HIS A 11 10.80 -17.03 -4.61
C HIS A 11 10.48 -17.51 -3.19
N LYS A 12 9.20 -17.54 -2.79
CA LYS A 12 8.75 -17.91 -1.43
C LYS A 12 8.31 -19.37 -1.30
N GLY A 13 8.40 -20.17 -2.36
CA GLY A 13 8.10 -21.60 -2.31
C GLY A 13 6.66 -21.93 -1.88
N GLY A 14 5.71 -21.01 -2.12
CA GLY A 14 4.31 -21.16 -1.70
C GLY A 14 4.03 -20.81 -0.24
N HIS A 15 4.98 -20.20 0.49
CA HIS A 15 4.76 -19.74 1.86
C HIS A 15 4.10 -18.35 1.88
N ARG A 16 2.90 -18.25 2.48
CA ARG A 16 2.23 -16.97 2.78
C ARG A 16 2.95 -16.29 3.95
N GLU A 17 3.18 -14.98 3.85
CA GLU A 17 3.75 -14.25 4.99
C GLU A 17 2.73 -14.11 6.13
N PRO A 18 3.17 -14.14 7.40
CA PRO A 18 2.29 -13.86 8.52
C PRO A 18 1.69 -12.46 8.42
N LEU A 19 0.36 -12.35 8.52
CA LEU A 19 -0.37 -11.08 8.38
C LEU A 19 0.20 -9.96 9.26
N ASN A 20 0.59 -10.28 10.49
CA ASN A 20 1.17 -9.34 11.44
C ASN A 20 2.54 -8.79 11.00
N GLU A 21 3.36 -9.61 10.35
CA GLU A 21 4.68 -9.20 9.85
C GLU A 21 4.53 -8.29 8.64
N THR A 22 3.73 -8.72 7.65
CA THR A 22 3.43 -7.91 6.46
C THR A 22 2.79 -6.57 6.82
N THR A 23 1.92 -6.54 7.83
CA THR A 23 1.31 -5.30 8.34
C THR A 23 2.34 -4.39 9.02
N ALA A 24 3.30 -4.96 9.75
CA ALA A 24 4.37 -4.18 10.37
C ALA A 24 5.29 -3.55 9.31
N VAL A 25 5.62 -4.28 8.25
CA VAL A 25 6.38 -3.74 7.12
C VAL A 25 5.59 -2.65 6.40
N LEU A 26 4.29 -2.85 6.13
CA LEU A 26 3.44 -1.79 5.56
C LEU A 26 3.49 -0.50 6.40
N ALA A 27 3.42 -0.61 7.72
CA ALA A 27 3.50 0.56 8.60
C ALA A 27 4.86 1.28 8.49
N TYR A 28 5.94 0.53 8.32
CA TYR A 28 7.28 1.07 8.08
C TYR A 28 7.33 1.86 6.75
N GLU A 29 6.85 1.29 5.64
CA GLU A 29 6.83 1.95 4.33
C GLU A 29 5.99 3.24 4.36
N VAL A 30 4.82 3.21 5.01
CA VAL A 30 3.97 4.40 5.18
C VAL A 30 4.67 5.48 6.02
N GLY A 31 5.44 5.08 7.04
CA GLY A 31 6.26 6.00 7.84
C GLY A 31 7.33 6.71 6.99
N ARG A 32 7.97 5.98 6.08
CA ARG A 32 8.96 6.52 5.14
C ARG A 32 8.34 7.45 4.10
N MET A 33 7.16 7.10 3.59
CA MET A 33 6.36 8.01 2.75
C MET A 33 6.07 9.34 3.47
N LEU A 34 5.67 9.27 4.75
CA LEU A 34 5.42 10.47 5.56
C LEU A 34 6.69 11.31 5.74
N GLU A 35 7.83 10.67 6.05
CA GLU A 35 9.13 11.34 6.14
C GLU A 35 9.41 12.14 4.86
N HIS A 36 9.31 11.50 3.69
CA HIS A 36 9.59 12.17 2.42
C HIS A 36 8.58 13.27 2.07
N SER A 37 7.30 13.09 2.41
CA SER A 37 6.29 14.15 2.30
C SER A 37 6.64 15.39 3.14
N MET A 38 7.14 15.18 4.36
CA MET A 38 7.59 16.27 5.23
C MET A 38 8.85 16.96 4.67
N TYR A 39 9.79 16.20 4.10
CA TYR A 39 10.94 16.77 3.42
C TYR A 39 10.55 17.64 2.22
N LEU A 40 9.55 17.23 1.43
CA LEU A 40 9.04 18.06 0.32
C LEU A 40 8.51 19.42 0.79
N LYS A 41 7.96 19.47 2.00
CA LYS A 41 7.45 20.71 2.61
C LYS A 41 8.58 21.59 3.17
N TRP A 42 9.56 20.98 3.84
CA TRP A 42 10.60 21.72 4.56
C TRP A 42 11.82 22.09 3.71
N TYR A 43 12.13 21.27 2.69
CA TYR A 43 13.32 21.38 1.85
C TYR A 43 12.92 21.27 0.37
N PRO A 44 12.21 22.27 -0.18
CA PRO A 44 11.67 22.23 -1.54
C PRO A 44 12.75 22.09 -2.63
N GLU A 45 13.99 22.50 -2.34
CA GLU A 45 15.16 22.33 -3.20
C GLU A 45 15.53 20.86 -3.42
N GLU A 46 15.18 19.95 -2.51
CA GLU A 46 15.40 18.50 -2.63
C GLU A 46 14.24 17.77 -3.34
N SER A 47 13.24 18.51 -3.84
CA SER A 47 11.95 17.95 -4.22
C SER A 47 12.00 16.81 -5.24
N SER A 48 12.90 16.89 -6.22
CA SER A 48 13.02 15.84 -7.25
C SER A 48 13.45 14.49 -6.66
N ALA A 49 14.49 14.48 -5.82
CA ALA A 49 14.98 13.26 -5.17
C ALA A 49 13.95 12.71 -4.18
N ARG A 50 13.34 13.60 -3.37
CA ARG A 50 12.33 13.21 -2.38
C ARG A 50 11.05 12.65 -3.00
N LEU A 51 10.61 13.18 -4.15
CA LEU A 51 9.52 12.59 -4.93
C LEU A 51 9.90 11.21 -5.46
N GLY A 52 11.16 11.01 -5.87
CA GLY A 52 11.67 9.70 -6.28
C GLY A 52 11.57 8.67 -5.16
N PHE A 53 12.08 9.01 -3.97
CA PHE A 53 11.99 8.13 -2.81
C PHE A 53 10.54 7.87 -2.40
N TYR A 54 9.70 8.90 -2.31
CA TYR A 54 8.27 8.74 -1.99
C TYR A 54 7.58 7.74 -2.92
N LYS A 55 7.88 7.79 -4.23
CA LYS A 55 7.34 6.82 -5.20
C LYS A 55 7.85 5.40 -4.94
N SER A 56 9.11 5.24 -4.54
CA SER A 56 9.66 3.94 -4.15
C SER A 56 8.91 3.36 -2.98
N GLU A 57 8.80 4.10 -1.87
CA GLU A 57 8.11 3.63 -0.66
C GLU A 57 6.61 3.35 -0.95
N LEU A 58 5.99 4.10 -1.87
CA LEU A 58 4.62 3.81 -2.33
C LEU A 58 4.52 2.47 -3.09
N MET A 59 5.49 2.15 -3.95
CA MET A 59 5.52 0.86 -4.65
C MET A 59 5.67 -0.29 -3.65
N ASP A 60 6.53 -0.13 -2.65
CA ASP A 60 6.76 -1.13 -1.60
C ASP A 60 5.49 -1.30 -0.74
N ALA A 61 4.83 -0.21 -0.34
CA ALA A 61 3.55 -0.25 0.36
C ALA A 61 2.46 -0.98 -0.44
N ILE A 62 2.38 -0.76 -1.76
CA ILE A 62 1.44 -1.48 -2.63
C ILE A 62 1.74 -2.99 -2.65
N ALA A 63 3.01 -3.38 -2.72
CA ALA A 63 3.39 -4.80 -2.66
C ALA A 63 2.98 -5.45 -1.32
N GLN A 64 3.15 -4.75 -0.19
CA GLN A 64 2.69 -5.23 1.11
C GLN A 64 1.17 -5.38 1.19
N LEU A 65 0.41 -4.45 0.62
CA LEU A 65 -1.05 -4.56 0.55
C LEU A 65 -1.50 -5.79 -0.25
N VAL A 66 -0.81 -6.12 -1.35
CA VAL A 66 -1.07 -7.34 -2.12
C VAL A 66 -0.82 -8.59 -1.28
N LEU A 67 0.30 -8.64 -0.54
CA LEU A 67 0.63 -9.76 0.35
C LEU A 67 -0.37 -9.89 1.52
N ILE A 68 -0.89 -8.78 2.04
CA ILE A 68 -1.96 -8.78 3.05
C ILE A 68 -3.25 -9.37 2.46
N CYS A 69 -3.64 -8.98 1.25
CA CYS A 69 -4.82 -9.51 0.58
C CYS A 69 -4.69 -11.03 0.37
N GLU A 70 -3.52 -11.51 -0.05
CA GLU A 70 -3.23 -12.94 -0.15
C GLU A 70 -3.36 -13.64 1.20
N SER A 71 -2.82 -13.06 2.27
CA SER A 71 -2.90 -13.62 3.62
C SER A 71 -4.33 -13.75 4.13
N LEU A 72 -5.22 -12.87 3.67
CA LEU A 72 -6.65 -12.84 3.99
C LEU A 72 -7.52 -13.62 3.01
N ASP A 73 -6.94 -14.17 1.94
CA ASP A 73 -7.65 -14.87 0.86
C ASP A 73 -8.70 -13.99 0.15
N VAL A 74 -8.36 -12.72 -0.09
CA VAL A 74 -9.21 -11.74 -0.79
C VAL A 74 -8.54 -11.22 -2.05
N ASP A 75 -9.35 -10.82 -3.04
CA ASP A 75 -8.85 -10.21 -4.28
C ASP A 75 -8.49 -8.73 -4.07
N PHE A 76 -7.29 -8.34 -4.51
CA PHE A 76 -6.79 -6.97 -4.34
C PHE A 76 -7.61 -5.94 -5.13
N GLU A 77 -8.08 -6.29 -6.34
CA GLU A 77 -8.86 -5.38 -7.18
C GLU A 77 -10.24 -5.15 -6.56
N GLU A 78 -10.88 -6.20 -6.06
CA GLU A 78 -12.14 -6.09 -5.29
C GLU A 78 -11.96 -5.19 -4.05
N MET A 79 -10.90 -5.39 -3.27
CA MET A 79 -10.63 -4.56 -2.10
C MET A 79 -10.33 -3.10 -2.46
N ARG A 80 -9.63 -2.85 -3.56
CA ARG A 80 -9.40 -1.50 -4.07
C ARG A 80 -10.72 -0.82 -4.42
N ASP A 81 -11.59 -1.50 -5.17
CA ASP A 81 -12.85 -0.93 -5.65
C ASP A 81 -13.78 -0.60 -4.46
N LEU A 82 -13.93 -1.51 -3.50
CA LEU A 82 -14.64 -1.25 -2.23
C LEU A 82 -14.01 -0.10 -1.43
N GLY A 83 -12.68 0.01 -1.44
CA GLY A 83 -11.96 1.10 -0.80
C GLY A 83 -12.26 2.46 -1.43
N ILE A 84 -12.37 2.52 -2.76
CA ILE A 84 -12.77 3.71 -3.52
C ILE A 84 -14.20 4.11 -3.16
N GLU A 85 -15.14 3.15 -3.14
CA GLU A 85 -16.54 3.41 -2.75
C GLU A 85 -16.62 4.02 -1.35
N LYS A 86 -15.97 3.42 -0.35
CA LYS A 86 -15.89 3.96 1.01
C LYS A 86 -15.22 5.33 1.10
N ALA A 87 -14.27 5.63 0.22
CA ALA A 87 -13.66 6.96 0.16
C ALA A 87 -14.65 8.00 -0.39
N LEU A 88 -15.39 7.65 -1.45
CA LEU A 88 -16.42 8.50 -2.04
C LEU A 88 -17.57 8.78 -1.07
N GLU A 89 -18.01 7.79 -0.30
CA GLU A 89 -19.00 7.96 0.77
C GLU A 89 -18.55 9.01 1.80
N ARG A 90 -17.29 8.91 2.26
CA ARG A 90 -16.68 9.89 3.18
C ARG A 90 -16.60 11.29 2.59
N PHE A 91 -16.27 11.42 1.30
CA PHE A 91 -16.20 12.73 0.63
C PHE A 91 -17.58 13.36 0.41
N THR A 92 -18.62 12.55 0.28
CA THR A 92 -19.99 13.01 -0.01
C THR A 92 -20.89 13.10 1.23
N GLY A 93 -20.40 12.69 2.40
CA GLY A 93 -21.13 12.76 3.67
C GLY A 93 -22.28 11.75 3.80
N LYS A 94 -22.31 10.73 2.96
CA LYS A 94 -23.30 9.63 2.99
C LYS A 94 -22.69 8.41 3.67
N GLU A 95 -22.50 8.45 4.99
CA GLU A 95 -22.21 7.21 5.73
C GLU A 95 -23.52 6.44 5.91
N GLU A 96 -23.73 5.37 5.12
CA GLU A 96 -24.73 4.36 5.45
C GLU A 96 -24.26 3.64 6.73
N LYS A 97 -24.99 3.86 7.82
CA LYS A 97 -24.82 3.11 9.07
C LYS A 97 -25.12 1.63 8.78
N ARG A 98 -24.08 0.83 8.55
CA ARG A 98 -24.15 -0.64 8.57
C ARG A 98 -23.75 -1.17 9.93
#